data_AF-A0A936FVU2-F1
#
_entry.id   AF-A0A936FVU2-F1
#
_cell.length_a   1.000
_cell.length_b   1.000
_cell.length_c   1.000
_cell.angle_alpha   90.00
_cell.angle_beta   90.00
_cell.angle_gamma   90.00
#
_symmetry.space_group_name_H-M   'P 1'
#
loop_
_entity.id
_entity.type
_entity.pdbx_description
1 polymer ?
#
loop_
_entity_poly.entity_id
_entity_poly.type
_entity_poly.pdbx_seq_one_letter_code
_entity_poly.pdbx_strand_id
1 'polypeptide(L)'
;METNNLKVEKARFEAEKAAFLAGFSSLTDFVIFTLQNKSDEIIKDNEQISLSQKDKQIFFDALANDSLPNNYLKKALQEYNSLINQ
;
A
#
# COMPACT_ATOMS: atom_id res chain seq x y z
N MET A 1 11.41 28.60 16.49
CA MET A 1 10.87 29.00 15.16
C MET A 1 11.93 28.93 14.07
N GLU A 2 13.19 29.24 14.36
CA GLU A 2 14.32 29.23 13.40
C GLU A 2 14.65 27.85 12.80
N THR A 3 14.52 26.78 13.59
CA THR A 3 14.85 25.40 13.18
C THR A 3 13.91 24.79 12.13
N ASN A 4 12.68 25.29 12.02
CA ASN A 4 11.72 24.77 11.04
C ASN A 4 11.96 25.37 9.65
N ASN A 5 12.38 26.64 9.60
CA ASN A 5 12.68 27.35 8.36
C ASN A 5 13.93 26.75 7.67
N LEU A 6 14.98 26.47 8.45
CA LEU A 6 16.21 25.86 7.92
C LEU A 6 15.97 24.48 7.29
N LYS A 7 15.03 23.70 7.84
CA LYS A 7 14.66 22.38 7.28
C LYS A 7 13.94 22.51 5.94
N VAL A 8 13.01 23.46 5.84
CA VAL A 8 12.26 23.71 4.60
C VAL A 8 13.19 24.19 3.49
N GLU A 9 14.09 25.13 3.80
CA GLU A 9 15.07 25.62 2.82
C GLU A 9 16.03 24.52 2.34
N LYS A 10 16.51 23.68 3.25
CA LYS A 10 17.34 22.54 2.88
C LYS A 10 16.59 21.56 1.96
N ALA A 11 15.36 21.21 2.31
CA ALA A 11 14.53 20.32 1.50
C ALA A 11 14.24 20.90 0.11
N ARG A 12 13.96 22.21 0.05
CA ARG A 12 13.78 22.94 -1.20
C ARG A 12 15.03 22.87 -2.08
N PHE A 13 16.21 23.15 -1.52
CA PHE A 13 17.48 23.07 -2.25
C PHE A 13 17.78 21.66 -2.78
N GLU A 14 17.56 20.63 -1.97
CA GLU A 14 17.75 19.24 -2.38
C GLU A 14 16.78 18.86 -3.51
N ALA A 15 15.52 19.29 -3.44
CA ALA A 15 14.52 19.06 -4.47
C ALA A 15 14.84 19.80 -5.78
N GLU A 16 15.31 21.05 -5.73
CA GLU A 16 15.76 21.80 -6.91
C GLU A 16 16.95 21.10 -7.60
N LYS A 17 17.93 20.65 -6.82
CA LYS A 17 19.08 19.90 -7.34
C LYS A 17 18.65 18.59 -7.99
N ALA A 18 17.74 17.84 -7.35
CA ALA A 18 17.22 16.60 -7.89
C ALA A 18 16.41 16.83 -9.19
N ALA A 19 15.56 17.85 -9.22
CA ALA A 19 14.78 18.24 -10.40
C ALA A 19 15.69 18.56 -11.60
N PHE A 20 16.74 19.35 -11.38
CA PHE A 20 17.73 19.67 -12.41
C PHE A 20 18.45 18.43 -12.93
N LEU A 21 18.95 17.56 -12.05
CA LEU A 21 19.67 16.34 -12.43
C LEU A 21 18.77 15.32 -13.15
N ALA A 22 17.49 15.26 -12.79
CA ALA A 22 16.51 14.39 -13.43
C ALA A 22 15.91 14.98 -14.72
N GLY A 23 16.29 16.21 -15.10
CA GLY A 23 15.89 16.84 -16.36
C GLY A 23 14.49 17.46 -16.35
N PHE A 24 13.94 17.79 -15.18
CA PHE A 24 12.65 18.48 -15.08
C PHE A 24 12.77 19.96 -15.46
N SER A 25 11.76 20.46 -16.16
CA SER A 25 11.61 21.87 -16.55
C SER A 25 11.36 22.81 -15.38
N SER A 26 10.73 22.31 -14.32
CA SER A 26 10.42 23.09 -13.13
C SER A 26 10.41 22.24 -11.86
N LEU A 27 10.62 22.88 -10.70
CA LEU A 27 10.49 22.24 -9.40
C LEU A 27 9.06 21.73 -9.16
N THR A 28 8.05 22.46 -9.67
CA THR A 28 6.64 22.06 -9.54
C THR A 28 6.37 20.74 -10.25
N ASP A 29 6.86 20.58 -11.49
CA ASP A 29 6.70 19.34 -12.25
C ASP A 29 7.37 18.16 -11.54
N PHE A 30 8.58 18.39 -11.01
CA PHE A 30 9.31 17.40 -10.22
C PHE A 30 8.53 16.97 -8.97
N VAL A 31 7.97 17.91 -8.22
CA VAL A 31 7.22 17.63 -6.99
C VAL A 31 5.95 16.84 -7.31
N ILE A 32 5.19 17.24 -8.33
CA ILE A 32 3.96 16.52 -8.74
C ILE A 32 4.30 15.09 -9.14
N PHE A 33 5.29 14.90 -10.01
CA PHE A 33 5.73 13.58 -10.46
C PHE A 33 6.17 12.70 -9.29
N THR A 34 7.00 13.24 -8.40
CA THR A 34 7.52 12.48 -7.25
C THR A 34 6.40 12.12 -6.28
N LEU A 35 5.48 13.04 -6.01
CA LEU A 35 4.33 12.81 -5.14
C LEU A 35 3.43 11.71 -5.70
N GLN A 36 3.12 11.77 -7.00
CA GLN A 36 2.30 10.77 -7.67
C GLN A 36 2.94 9.38 -7.62
N ASN A 37 4.20 9.26 -8.03
CA ASN A 37 4.91 7.98 -8.00
C ASN A 37 4.98 7.38 -6.60
N LYS A 38 5.28 8.20 -5.58
CA LYS A 38 5.35 7.69 -4.20
C LYS A 38 3.99 7.28 -3.67
N SER A 39 2.93 8.00 -4.05
CA SER A 39 1.55 7.64 -3.73
C SER A 39 1.18 6.29 -4.35
N ASP A 40 1.48 6.12 -5.64
CA ASP A 40 1.20 4.88 -6.37
C ASP A 40 1.98 3.68 -5.80
N GLU A 41 3.25 3.88 -5.43
CA GLU A 41 4.07 2.87 -4.75
C GLU A 41 3.42 2.44 -3.43
N ILE A 42 3.01 3.40 -2.58
CA ILE A 42 2.39 3.11 -1.28
C ILE A 42 1.05 2.39 -1.46
N ILE A 43 0.20 2.86 -2.37
CA ILE A 43 -1.10 2.24 -2.65
C ILE A 43 -0.87 0.80 -3.12
N LYS A 44 0.02 0.61 -4.09
CA LYS A 44 0.34 -0.70 -4.64
C LYS A 44 0.87 -1.66 -3.56
N ASP A 45 1.78 -1.19 -2.72
CA ASP A 45 2.37 -2.01 -1.65
C ASP A 45 1.35 -2.42 -0.58
N ASN A 46 0.33 -1.59 -0.32
CA ASN A 46 -0.70 -1.90 0.67
C ASN A 46 -1.88 -2.69 0.11
N GLU A 47 -2.26 -2.44 -1.14
CA GLU A 47 -3.44 -3.07 -1.76
C GLU A 47 -3.09 -4.35 -2.53
N GLN A 48 -1.86 -4.50 -3.03
CA GLN A 48 -1.45 -5.72 -3.71
C GLN A 48 -0.93 -6.76 -2.72
N ILE A 49 -1.60 -7.90 -2.67
CA ILE A 49 -1.08 -9.08 -1.99
C ILE A 49 0.04 -9.67 -2.85
N SER A 50 1.29 -9.33 -2.51
CA SER A 50 2.47 -9.94 -3.13
C SER A 50 2.73 -11.31 -2.50
N LEU A 51 2.15 -12.36 -3.09
CA LEU A 51 2.36 -13.74 -2.68
C LEU A 51 3.63 -14.32 -3.29
N SER A 52 4.37 -15.14 -2.53
CA SER A 52 5.42 -15.97 -3.11
C SER A 52 4.82 -16.97 -4.11
N GLN A 53 5.63 -17.57 -4.99
CA GLN A 53 5.12 -18.58 -5.93
C GLN A 53 4.45 -19.77 -5.20
N LYS A 54 4.99 -20.15 -4.03
CA LYS A 54 4.40 -21.19 -3.19
C LYS A 54 3.04 -20.77 -2.64
N ASP A 55 2.92 -19.54 -2.16
CA ASP A 55 1.67 -19.04 -1.60
C ASP A 55 0.60 -18.83 -2.68
N LYS A 56 1.02 -18.44 -3.90
CA LYS A 56 0.12 -18.38 -5.07
C LYS A 56 -0.47 -19.74 -5.41
N GLN A 57 0.34 -20.80 -5.37
CA GLN A 57 -0.16 -22.16 -5.62
C GLN A 57 -1.15 -22.60 -4.55
N ILE A 58 -0.84 -22.38 -3.27
CA ILE A 58 -1.77 -22.71 -2.16
C ILE A 58 -3.07 -21.91 -2.30
N PHE A 59 -2.99 -20.62 -2.61
CA PHE A 59 -4.17 -19.77 -2.82
C PHE A 59 -5.00 -20.25 -4.02
N PHE A 60 -4.35 -20.58 -5.14
CA PHE A 60 -5.03 -21.11 -6.31
C PHE A 60 -5.70 -22.46 -6.02
N ASP A 61 -5.00 -23.38 -5.36
CA ASP A 61 -5.53 -24.69 -4.98
C ASP A 61 -6.72 -24.56 -4.02
N ALA A 62 -6.69 -23.56 -3.12
CA ALA A 62 -7.80 -23.26 -2.21
C ALA A 62 -9.02 -22.62 -2.91
N LEU A 63 -8.82 -21.90 -4.03
CA LEU A 63 -9.91 -21.39 -4.86
C LEU A 63 -10.49 -22.47 -5.78
N ALA A 64 -9.62 -23.29 -6.37
CA ALA A 64 -10.00 -24.31 -7.34
C ALA A 64 -10.65 -25.53 -6.69
N ASN A 65 -10.26 -25.85 -5.46
CA ASN A 65 -10.88 -26.91 -4.68
C ASN A 65 -11.85 -26.30 -3.67
N ASP A 66 -13.15 -26.51 -3.87
CA ASP A 66 -14.19 -26.14 -2.91
C ASP A 66 -14.06 -27.00 -1.64
N SER A 67 -13.16 -26.60 -0.74
CA SER A 67 -13.02 -27.24 0.55
C SER A 67 -14.16 -26.77 1.45
N LEU A 68 -15.08 -27.68 1.77
CA LEU A 68 -16.17 -27.40 2.71
C LEU A 68 -15.62 -26.76 4.01
N PRO A 69 -16.31 -25.74 4.56
CA PRO A 69 -15.85 -25.07 5.77
C PRO A 69 -15.71 -26.09 6.91
N ASN A 70 -14.60 -26.00 7.64
CA ASN A 70 -14.35 -26.89 8.77
C ASN A 70 -15.32 -26.62 9.93
N ASN A 71 -15.32 -27.52 10.92
CA ASN A 71 -16.24 -27.42 12.06
C ASN A 71 -16.05 -26.13 12.89
N TYR A 72 -14.83 -25.57 12.92
CA TYR A 72 -14.56 -24.30 13.61
C TYR A 72 -15.26 -23.12 12.93
N LEU A 73 -15.16 -23.02 11.60
CA LEU A 73 -15.82 -21.97 10.82
C LEU A 73 -17.34 -22.08 10.90
N LYS A 74 -17.88 -23.31 10.84
CA LYS A 74 -19.33 -23.55 11.01
C LYS A 74 -19.83 -23.10 12.39
N LYS A 75 -19.08 -23.39 13.44
CA LYS A 75 -19.42 -22.99 14.81
C LYS A 75 -19.36 -21.46 14.97
N ALA A 76 -18.32 -20.81 14.45
CA ALA A 76 -18.20 -19.34 14.50
C ALA A 76 -19.37 -18.64 13.79
N LEU A 77 -19.84 -19.19 12.66
CA LEU A 77 -21.02 -18.67 11.97
C LEU A 77 -22.30 -18.83 12.81
N GLN A 78 -22.48 -19.97 13.49
CA GLN A 78 -23.62 -20.19 14.39
C GLN A 78 -23.62 -19.22 15.57
N GLU A 79 -22.45 -18.98 16.18
CA GLU A 79 -22.27 -18.01 17.27
C GLU A 79 -22.59 -16.59 16.81
N TYR A 80 -22.06 -16.16 15.66
CA TYR A 80 -22.39 -14.86 15.05
C TYR A 80 -23.90 -14.71 14.83
N ASN A 81 -24.52 -15.67 14.14
CA ASN A 81 -25.97 -15.65 13.87
C ASN A 81 -26.81 -15.59 15.15
N SER A 82 -26.33 -16.20 16.24
CA SER A 82 -27.03 -16.15 17.54
C SER A 82 -26.92 -14.77 18.19
N LEU A 83 -25.85 -14.02 17.94
CA LEU A 83 -25.65 -12.66 18.47
C LEU A 83 -26.46 -11.60 17.72
N ILE A 84 -26.60 -11.71 16.40
CA ILE A 84 -27.37 -10.75 15.57
C ILE A 84 -28.88 -11.01 15.56
N ASN A 85 -29.34 -12.22 15.90
CA ASN A 85 -30.77 -12.57 15.98
C ASN A 85 -31.33 -12.49 17.42
N GLN A 86 -30.59 -11.88 18.36
CA GLN A 86 -31.05 -11.49 19.69
C GLN A 86 -31.52 -10.03 19.70
#